data_AF-A0A9P9F949-F1
#
_entry.id   AF-A0A9P9F949-F1
#
_cell.length_a   1.000
_cell.length_b   1.000
_cell.length_c   1.000
_cell.angle_alpha   90.00
_cell.angle_beta   90.00
_cell.angle_gamma   90.00
#
_symmetry.space_group_name_H-M   'P 1'
#
loop_
_entity.id
_entity.type
_entity.pdbx_description
1 polymer ?
#
loop_
_entity_poly.entity_id
_entity_poly.type
_entity_poly.pdbx_seq_one_letter_code
_entity_poly.pdbx_strand_id
1 'polypeptide(L)'
;MDAHALLSAQGWRGTGHSLHMTDDSIGLAKPLLLSRKDNTKGLGQKQHFTSDQWWMNAFDEQLKGLDTSKDGKVVQTVKTGKLNTIDKNLGKYSVYTSFVRGGFLEGTLSRLEIKDSSSTESSEDDSSDQEPTKTTESEPRKETKEEKKAAKRKRKQERARRKALRKERKMSKKSGKSGKSSTESSDADSEKRRRRARKEEKRRLAGKDSKKR
;
A
#
# COMPACT_ATOMS: atom_id res chain seq x y z
N MET A 1 32.58 -0.94 -28.42
CA MET A 1 31.67 -0.79 -29.58
C MET A 1 30.85 0.45 -29.38
N ASP A 2 30.82 1.34 -30.37
CA ASP A 2 29.96 2.52 -30.35
C ASP A 2 28.61 2.18 -30.99
N ALA A 3 27.59 1.96 -30.14
CA ALA A 3 26.25 1.60 -30.58
C ALA A 3 25.57 2.76 -31.32
N HIS A 4 25.88 4.01 -30.97
CA HIS A 4 25.26 5.17 -31.59
C HIS A 4 25.70 5.30 -33.06
N ALA A 5 27.00 5.13 -33.32
CA ALA A 5 27.54 5.15 -34.68
C ALA A 5 26.95 4.05 -35.57
N LEU A 6 26.80 2.83 -35.04
CA LEU A 6 26.21 1.71 -35.77
C LEU A 6 24.72 1.95 -36.10
N LEU A 7 23.94 2.42 -35.14
CA LEU A 7 22.52 2.71 -35.35
C LEU A 7 22.33 3.86 -36.34
N SER A 8 23.17 4.90 -36.24
CA SER A 8 23.14 6.02 -37.18
C SER A 8 23.50 5.57 -38.60
N ALA A 9 24.50 4.68 -38.74
CA ALA A 9 24.83 4.07 -40.03
C ALA A 9 23.69 3.21 -40.62
N GLN A 10 22.82 2.67 -39.76
CA GLN A 10 21.62 1.92 -40.15
C GLN A 10 20.39 2.83 -40.43
N GLY A 11 20.57 4.15 -40.39
CA GLY A 11 19.50 5.11 -40.68
C GLY A 11 18.67 5.53 -39.47
N TRP A 12 19.11 5.21 -38.25
CA TRP A 12 18.49 5.77 -37.05
C TRP A 12 18.75 7.28 -36.96
N ARG A 13 17.70 8.05 -36.71
CA ARG A 13 17.71 9.53 -36.72
C ARG A 13 18.37 10.15 -35.48
N GLY A 14 18.74 9.33 -34.51
CA GLY A 14 19.45 9.73 -33.30
C GLY A 14 18.54 9.95 -32.08
N THR A 15 19.13 10.49 -31.01
CA THR A 15 18.46 10.62 -29.71
C THR A 15 17.18 11.45 -29.79
N GLY A 16 16.10 10.94 -29.18
CA GLY A 16 14.79 11.61 -29.19
C GLY A 16 13.83 11.09 -30.25
N HIS A 17 14.32 10.30 -31.21
CA HIS A 17 13.52 9.57 -32.17
C HIS A 17 13.37 8.11 -31.75
N SER A 18 12.27 7.48 -32.17
CA SER A 18 12.14 6.04 -31.99
C SER A 18 13.15 5.27 -32.86
N LEU A 19 13.27 3.96 -32.66
CA LEU A 19 14.14 3.12 -33.52
C LEU A 19 13.54 2.92 -34.94
N HIS A 20 12.32 3.39 -35.16
CA HIS A 20 11.66 3.31 -36.46
C HIS A 20 12.26 4.34 -37.43
N MET A 21 12.29 4.00 -38.72
CA MET A 21 13.04 4.78 -39.72
C MET A 21 12.38 6.14 -40.02
N THR A 22 11.06 6.23 -39.97
CA THR A 22 10.30 7.41 -40.43
C THR A 22 9.40 7.98 -39.34
N ASP A 23 8.61 7.12 -38.70
CA ASP A 23 7.58 7.54 -37.74
C ASP A 23 7.96 7.31 -36.28
N ASP A 24 7.90 8.38 -35.48
CA ASP A 24 8.16 8.33 -34.03
C ASP A 24 6.97 7.84 -33.20
N SER A 25 5.79 7.69 -33.82
CA SER A 25 4.57 7.25 -33.15
C SER A 25 4.54 5.74 -32.87
N ILE A 26 5.31 4.96 -33.63
CA ILE A 26 5.30 3.49 -33.57
C ILE A 26 6.15 2.97 -32.41
N GLY A 27 7.21 3.70 -32.05
CA GLY A 27 8.21 3.25 -31.08
C GLY A 27 8.45 4.20 -29.92
N LEU A 28 9.12 3.70 -28.88
CA LEU A 28 9.50 4.50 -27.73
C LEU A 28 10.79 5.28 -28.03
N ALA A 29 10.71 6.60 -28.00
CA ALA A 29 11.90 7.46 -28.07
C ALA A 29 12.73 7.46 -26.77
N LYS A 30 12.09 7.17 -25.62
CA LYS A 30 12.74 7.12 -24.31
C LYS A 30 12.69 5.71 -23.75
N PRO A 31 13.76 5.23 -23.11
CA PRO A 31 13.74 3.93 -22.46
C PRO A 31 12.71 3.91 -21.32
N LEU A 32 12.10 2.73 -21.11
CA LEU A 32 11.14 2.55 -20.02
C LEU A 32 11.85 2.62 -18.68
N LEU A 33 11.36 3.50 -17.80
CA LEU A 33 11.82 3.53 -16.42
C LEU A 33 11.13 2.42 -15.63
N LEU A 34 11.84 1.31 -15.44
CA LEU A 34 11.32 0.19 -14.66
C LEU A 34 11.61 0.39 -13.18
N SER A 35 10.57 0.41 -12.35
CA SER A 35 10.71 0.36 -10.90
C SER A 35 11.19 -1.02 -10.47
N ARG A 36 12.47 -1.14 -10.08
CA ARG A 36 13.02 -2.38 -9.53
C ARG A 36 12.67 -2.53 -8.05
N LYS A 37 12.34 -3.76 -7.65
CA LYS A 37 12.06 -4.11 -6.27
C LYS A 37 13.26 -4.80 -5.65
N ASP A 38 14.11 -4.01 -5.01
CA ASP A 38 15.29 -4.53 -4.31
C ASP A 38 15.01 -4.94 -2.85
N ASN A 39 13.76 -4.75 -2.39
CA ASN A 39 13.34 -5.03 -1.02
C ASN A 39 12.56 -6.35 -0.87
N THR A 40 12.50 -6.87 0.36
CA THR A 40 11.73 -8.08 0.71
C THR A 40 10.30 -7.78 1.16
N LYS A 41 9.82 -6.53 1.02
CA LYS A 41 8.48 -6.11 1.47
C LYS A 41 7.41 -6.65 0.51
N GLY A 42 6.13 -6.56 0.89
CA GLY A 42 5.01 -6.86 -0.01
C GLY A 42 4.98 -5.93 -1.24
N LEU A 43 4.31 -6.34 -2.32
CA LEU A 43 3.96 -5.40 -3.39
C LEU A 43 2.97 -4.35 -2.83
N GLY A 44 3.04 -3.11 -3.30
CA GLY A 44 2.20 -2.01 -2.80
C GLY A 44 2.71 -1.30 -1.53
N GLN A 45 3.70 -1.85 -0.83
CA GLN A 45 4.36 -1.19 0.31
C GLN A 45 5.41 -0.20 -0.20
N LYS A 46 4.96 0.97 -0.67
CA LYS A 46 5.85 2.09 -1.00
C LYS A 46 6.47 2.65 0.28
N GLN A 47 7.76 2.95 0.25
CA GLN A 47 8.45 3.62 1.35
C GLN A 47 8.08 5.10 1.32
N HIS A 48 6.86 5.43 1.74
CA HIS A 48 6.50 6.81 2.00
C HIS A 48 7.11 7.23 3.34
N PHE A 49 8.31 7.81 3.30
CA PHE A 49 8.92 8.39 4.49
C PHE A 49 8.25 9.72 4.89
N THR A 50 7.48 10.33 3.98
CA THR A 50 6.98 11.70 4.10
C THR A 50 5.47 11.85 3.96
N SER A 51 4.72 10.79 3.65
CA SER A 51 3.25 10.88 3.55
C SER A 51 2.61 11.14 4.90
N ASP A 52 3.19 10.65 5.99
CA ASP A 52 2.53 10.66 7.30
C ASP A 52 2.82 11.94 8.10
N GLN A 53 3.58 12.89 7.53
CA GLN A 53 3.94 14.14 8.19
C GLN A 53 3.18 15.36 7.64
N TRP A 54 2.23 15.16 6.74
CA TRP A 54 1.46 16.28 6.18
C TRP A 54 0.65 17.01 7.26
N TRP A 55 0.10 16.28 8.24
CA TRP A 55 -0.61 16.85 9.38
C TRP A 55 0.34 17.52 10.38
N MET A 56 1.52 16.94 10.65
CA MET A 56 2.54 17.56 11.51
C MET A 56 3.02 18.90 10.96
N ASN A 57 3.28 18.95 9.65
CA ASN A 57 3.70 20.18 8.98
C ASN A 57 2.57 21.21 8.93
N ALA A 58 1.32 20.78 8.72
CA ALA A 58 0.16 21.67 8.75
C ALA A 58 -0.13 22.20 10.16
N PHE A 59 0.10 21.40 11.20
CA PHE A 59 -0.05 21.78 12.60
C PHE A 59 1.07 22.76 13.03
N ASP A 60 2.32 22.49 12.65
CA ASP A 60 3.45 23.38 12.89
C ASP A 60 3.29 24.74 12.17
N GLU A 61 2.72 24.74 10.96
CA GLU A 61 2.35 25.96 10.23
C GLU A 61 1.31 26.80 10.99
N GLN A 62 0.36 26.17 11.68
CA GLN A 62 -0.61 26.88 12.51
C GLN A 62 -0.01 27.43 13.79
N LEU A 63 0.90 26.68 14.45
CA LEU A 63 1.58 27.14 15.66
C LEU A 63 2.45 28.37 15.41
N LYS A 64 3.13 28.43 14.26
CA LYS A 64 3.91 29.62 13.85
C LYS A 64 3.06 30.87 13.65
N GLY A 65 1.75 30.70 13.45
CA GLY A 65 0.79 31.78 13.30
C GLY A 65 0.15 32.25 14.60
N LEU A 66 0.47 31.64 15.74
CA LEU A 66 -0.04 32.02 17.05
C LEU A 66 0.84 33.13 17.64
N ASP A 67 0.29 34.34 17.66
CA ASP A 67 0.91 35.46 18.34
C ASP A 67 0.35 35.56 19.77
N THR A 68 1.23 35.37 20.76
CA THR A 68 0.92 35.48 22.20
C THR A 68 1.48 36.75 22.82
N SER A 69 1.87 37.74 22.00
CA SER A 69 2.48 38.99 22.46
C SER A 69 1.57 39.89 23.31
N LYS A 70 0.27 39.57 23.43
CA LYS A 70 -0.68 40.29 24.28
C LYS A 70 -1.16 39.37 25.40
N ASP A 71 -0.85 39.76 26.64
CA ASP A 71 -1.25 39.04 27.84
C ASP A 71 -2.76 38.74 27.81
N GLY A 72 -3.10 37.45 27.80
CA GLY A 72 -4.47 36.96 27.87
C GLY A 72 -5.25 36.82 26.56
N LYS A 73 -4.69 37.18 25.38
CA LYS A 73 -5.41 37.02 24.09
C LYS A 73 -4.55 36.37 23.01
N VAL A 74 -4.82 35.09 22.74
CA VAL A 74 -4.21 34.35 21.63
C VAL A 74 -4.85 34.81 20.32
N VAL A 75 -4.07 35.45 19.44
CA VAL A 75 -4.55 35.86 18.11
C VAL A 75 -3.92 34.95 17.06
N GLN A 76 -4.76 34.18 16.36
CA GLN A 76 -4.32 33.36 15.24
C GLN A 76 -4.25 34.22 13.97
N THR A 77 -3.03 34.55 13.57
CA THR A 77 -2.73 35.40 12.41
C THR A 77 -2.85 34.63 11.08
N VAL A 78 -2.62 33.32 11.09
CA VAL A 78 -2.59 32.48 9.88
C VAL A 78 -3.95 31.83 9.61
N LYS A 79 -4.76 32.49 8.77
CA LYS A 79 -6.07 31.99 8.28
C LYS A 79 -6.00 31.20 6.96
N THR A 80 -4.80 31.07 6.38
CA THR A 80 -4.58 30.55 5.01
C THR A 80 -3.81 29.21 4.94
N GLY A 81 -3.56 28.57 6.09
CA GLY A 81 -2.86 27.28 6.12
C GLY A 81 -3.68 26.08 5.64
N LYS A 82 -3.01 24.97 5.33
CA LYS A 82 -3.61 23.72 4.82
C LYS A 82 -4.77 23.18 5.67
N LEU A 83 -4.72 23.33 6.99
CA LEU A 83 -5.81 22.89 7.88
C LEU A 83 -7.10 23.72 7.70
N ASN A 84 -6.99 25.03 7.46
CA ASN A 84 -8.17 25.90 7.24
C ASN A 84 -8.91 25.58 5.94
N THR A 85 -8.26 24.87 5.00
CA THR A 85 -8.91 24.39 3.76
C THR A 85 -9.78 23.15 3.99
N ILE A 86 -9.51 22.41 5.08
CA ILE A 86 -10.25 21.21 5.46
C ILE A 86 -11.57 21.62 6.11
N ASP A 87 -11.56 22.61 7.02
CA ASP A 87 -12.79 23.12 7.65
C ASP A 87 -13.82 23.62 6.61
N LYS A 88 -13.34 24.26 5.54
CA LYS A 88 -14.20 24.74 4.44
C LYS A 88 -14.73 23.62 3.53
N ASN A 89 -14.09 22.46 3.52
CA ASN A 89 -14.45 21.33 2.66
C ASN A 89 -14.93 20.09 3.44
N LEU A 90 -15.07 20.17 4.76
CA LEU A 90 -15.47 19.06 5.63
C LEU A 90 -16.87 18.53 5.30
N GLY A 91 -17.74 19.39 4.76
CA GLY A 91 -19.06 19.00 4.24
C GLY A 91 -19.01 18.11 3.00
N LYS A 92 -17.94 18.16 2.18
CA LYS A 92 -17.84 17.41 0.92
C LYS A 92 -17.40 15.95 1.10
N TYR A 93 -16.79 15.65 2.26
CA TYR A 93 -16.30 14.31 2.60
C TYR A 93 -17.02 13.72 3.82
N SER A 94 -18.12 14.33 4.25
CA SER A 94 -18.96 13.75 5.30
C SER A 94 -19.62 12.48 4.76
N VAL A 95 -19.35 11.35 5.42
CA VAL A 95 -19.78 10.00 5.03
C VAL A 95 -21.29 9.91 4.82
N TYR A 96 -22.06 10.78 5.47
CA TYR A 96 -23.53 10.80 5.41
C TYR A 96 -24.13 11.65 4.28
N THR A 97 -23.30 12.34 3.47
CA THR A 97 -23.79 13.21 2.37
C THR A 97 -24.06 12.46 1.07
N SER A 98 -23.53 11.25 0.91
CA SER A 98 -23.71 10.43 -0.30
C SER A 98 -24.94 9.51 -0.25
N PHE A 99 -25.63 9.43 0.89
CA PHE A 99 -26.81 8.58 1.04
C PHE A 99 -28.07 9.38 0.77
N VAL A 100 -28.75 9.06 -0.32
CA VAL A 100 -30.12 9.53 -0.57
C VAL A 100 -31.06 8.58 0.16
N ARG A 101 -31.97 9.11 0.99
CA ARG A 101 -33.03 8.31 1.61
C ARG A 101 -34.00 7.86 0.52
N GLY A 102 -33.92 6.60 0.11
CA GLY A 102 -34.87 6.00 -0.81
C GLY A 102 -36.26 5.95 -0.19
N GLY A 103 -37.29 6.30 -0.96
CA GLY A 103 -38.67 6.06 -0.59
C GLY A 103 -38.98 4.56 -0.54
N PHE A 104 -40.06 4.19 0.14
CA PHE A 104 -40.55 2.82 0.13
C PHE A 104 -41.31 2.57 -1.18
N LEU A 105 -41.06 1.43 -1.82
CA LEU A 105 -41.85 1.00 -2.98
C LEU A 105 -43.15 0.39 -2.45
N GLU A 106 -44.26 1.11 -2.61
CA GLU A 106 -45.58 0.58 -2.28
C GLU A 106 -45.91 -0.58 -3.22
N GLY A 107 -46.15 -1.76 -2.63
CA GLY A 107 -46.52 -2.95 -3.38
C GLY A 107 -47.94 -2.81 -3.94
N THR A 108 -48.15 -3.32 -5.15
CA THR A 108 -49.47 -3.38 -5.82
C THR A 108 -50.43 -4.41 -5.22
N LEU A 109 -50.08 -5.04 -4.10
CA LEU A 109 -51.02 -5.81 -3.29
C LEU A 109 -51.93 -4.83 -2.56
N SER A 110 -52.94 -4.39 -3.30
CA SER A 110 -54.09 -3.70 -2.77
C SER A 110 -54.66 -4.55 -1.64
N ARG A 111 -54.36 -4.13 -0.41
CA ARG A 111 -55.24 -4.23 0.77
C ARG A 111 -56.06 -5.52 0.82
N LEU A 112 -55.41 -6.67 1.00
CA LEU A 112 -56.05 -7.72 1.78
C LEU A 112 -55.97 -7.26 3.22
N GLU A 113 -57.13 -6.92 3.79
CA GLU A 113 -57.26 -6.51 5.18
C GLU A 113 -56.73 -7.62 6.09
N ILE A 114 -55.45 -7.54 6.48
CA ILE A 114 -54.98 -8.24 7.67
C ILE A 114 -55.47 -7.40 8.85
N LYS A 115 -56.76 -7.58 9.13
CA LYS A 115 -57.33 -7.28 10.42
C LYS A 115 -56.95 -8.45 11.30
N ASP A 116 -55.80 -8.35 11.95
CA ASP A 116 -55.59 -9.13 13.17
C ASP A 116 -55.05 -8.24 14.28
N SER A 117 -55.93 -8.13 15.26
CA SER A 117 -55.82 -7.45 16.54
C SER A 117 -54.90 -8.19 17.50
N SER A 118 -54.32 -7.43 18.44
CA SER A 118 -53.92 -7.92 19.79
C SER A 118 -52.70 -8.84 19.82
N SER A 119 -51.53 -8.31 20.22
CA SER A 119 -50.95 -8.47 21.57
C SER A 119 -50.61 -9.92 21.99
N THR A 120 -49.40 -10.03 22.55
CA THR A 120 -49.00 -10.96 23.64
C THR A 120 -48.06 -12.13 23.29
N GLU A 121 -46.77 -11.89 23.56
CA GLU A 121 -45.83 -12.69 24.39
C GLU A 121 -45.38 -14.12 24.00
N SER A 122 -44.06 -14.34 24.20
CA SER A 122 -43.36 -15.63 24.43
C SER A 122 -43.35 -16.62 23.25
N SER A 123 -42.37 -17.47 23.00
CA SER A 123 -41.09 -17.88 23.59
C SER A 123 -40.47 -18.89 22.60
N GLU A 124 -39.15 -19.02 22.62
CA GLU A 124 -38.34 -20.26 22.39
C GLU A 124 -38.76 -21.25 21.27
N ASP A 125 -37.93 -21.39 20.24
CA ASP A 125 -37.15 -22.61 19.95
C ASP A 125 -38.00 -23.88 19.70
N ASP A 126 -38.11 -24.33 18.44
CA ASP A 126 -37.79 -25.72 18.06
C ASP A 126 -37.88 -25.92 16.53
N SER A 127 -37.03 -26.83 16.08
CA SER A 127 -36.91 -27.43 14.75
C SER A 127 -38.21 -28.00 14.19
N SER A 128 -38.44 -27.84 12.88
CA SER A 128 -38.88 -28.96 12.02
C SER A 128 -38.81 -28.61 10.54
N ASP A 129 -37.75 -29.13 9.92
CA ASP A 129 -37.81 -30.02 8.76
C ASP A 129 -39.03 -29.90 7.82
N GLN A 130 -38.83 -29.22 6.67
CA GLN A 130 -39.44 -29.62 5.39
C GLN A 130 -38.53 -29.23 4.21
N GLU A 131 -37.93 -30.24 3.59
CA GLU A 131 -37.49 -30.27 2.19
C GLU A 131 -38.10 -31.55 1.55
N PRO A 132 -38.05 -31.79 0.21
CA PRO A 132 -37.57 -30.93 -0.88
C PRO A 132 -38.46 -30.95 -2.15
N THR A 133 -38.25 -29.99 -3.05
CA THR A 133 -38.56 -30.18 -4.49
C THR A 133 -37.27 -30.35 -5.28
N LYS A 134 -37.09 -31.55 -5.85
CA LYS A 134 -35.97 -31.95 -6.71
C LYS A 134 -36.05 -31.25 -8.06
N THR A 135 -34.93 -30.71 -8.56
CA THR A 135 -34.50 -30.87 -9.96
C THR A 135 -33.03 -30.48 -10.11
N THR A 136 -32.30 -31.28 -10.92
CA THR A 136 -30.93 -31.09 -11.47
C THR A 136 -29.72 -31.56 -10.64
N GLU A 137 -29.30 -32.77 -11.00
CA GLU A 137 -28.01 -33.46 -10.86
C GLU A 137 -26.79 -32.64 -10.40
N SER A 138 -26.35 -32.90 -9.17
CA SER A 138 -24.96 -33.23 -8.84
C SER A 138 -24.89 -33.68 -7.38
N GLU A 139 -24.63 -34.96 -7.13
CA GLU A 139 -24.50 -35.49 -5.77
C GLU A 139 -23.24 -34.94 -5.07
N PRO A 140 -23.34 -34.39 -3.84
CA PRO A 140 -22.28 -34.51 -2.86
C PRO A 140 -22.63 -35.68 -1.95
N ARG A 141 -21.94 -36.81 -2.14
CA ARG A 141 -21.93 -37.90 -1.15
C ARG A 141 -21.60 -37.29 0.22
N LYS A 142 -22.48 -37.48 1.20
CA LYS A 142 -22.24 -37.09 2.60
C LYS A 142 -21.06 -37.90 3.12
N GLU A 143 -19.85 -37.35 3.03
CA GLU A 143 -18.64 -37.93 3.63
C GLU A 143 -18.91 -38.23 5.11
N THR A 144 -18.63 -39.46 5.53
CA THR A 144 -18.81 -39.84 6.93
C THR A 144 -17.87 -39.03 7.83
N LYS A 145 -18.26 -38.81 9.10
CA LYS A 145 -17.50 -38.01 10.07
C LYS A 145 -16.04 -38.49 10.23
N GLU A 146 -15.77 -39.76 9.93
CA GLU A 146 -14.43 -40.35 9.95
C GLU A 146 -13.56 -39.96 8.74
N GLU A 147 -14.15 -39.91 7.54
CA GLU A 147 -13.45 -39.51 6.31
C GLU A 147 -13.01 -38.03 6.40
N LYS A 148 -13.89 -37.17 6.93
CA LYS A 148 -13.57 -35.76 7.22
C LYS A 148 -12.43 -35.60 8.23
N LYS A 149 -12.34 -36.47 9.24
CA LYS A 149 -11.23 -36.49 10.21
C LYS A 149 -9.93 -37.00 9.56
N ALA A 150 -9.99 -38.02 8.72
CA ALA A 150 -8.84 -38.55 7.99
C ALA A 150 -8.27 -37.53 7.00
N ALA A 151 -9.13 -36.85 6.23
CA ALA A 151 -8.75 -35.76 5.33
C ALA A 151 -8.09 -34.61 6.09
N LYS A 152 -8.64 -34.22 7.25
CA LYS A 152 -8.05 -33.19 8.12
C LYS A 152 -6.66 -33.59 8.64
N ARG A 153 -6.44 -34.86 9.00
CA ARG A 153 -5.12 -35.36 9.44
C ARG A 153 -4.12 -35.37 8.29
N LYS A 154 -4.49 -35.83 7.09
CA LYS A 154 -3.63 -35.81 5.89
C LYS A 154 -3.21 -34.37 5.54
N ARG A 155 -4.16 -33.42 5.52
CA ARG A 155 -3.89 -31.99 5.29
C ARG A 155 -2.95 -31.39 6.34
N LYS A 156 -3.06 -31.80 7.60
CA LYS A 156 -2.16 -31.35 8.68
C LYS A 156 -0.74 -31.88 8.49
N GLN A 157 -0.59 -33.15 8.11
CA GLN A 157 0.71 -33.78 7.85
C GLN A 157 1.42 -33.16 6.63
N GLU A 158 0.69 -32.94 5.54
CA GLU A 158 1.23 -32.28 4.34
C GLU A 158 1.70 -30.86 4.65
N ARG A 159 0.91 -30.08 5.40
CA ARG A 159 1.29 -28.74 5.84
C ARG A 159 2.53 -28.74 6.74
N ALA A 160 2.71 -29.78 7.57
CA ALA A 160 3.91 -29.94 8.40
C ALA A 160 5.15 -30.24 7.54
N ARG A 161 5.05 -31.17 6.57
CA ARG A 161 6.12 -31.48 5.63
C ARG A 161 6.55 -30.26 4.81
N ARG A 162 5.59 -29.51 4.27
CA ARG A 162 5.86 -28.28 3.51
C ARG A 162 6.55 -27.20 4.37
N LYS A 163 6.21 -27.10 5.66
CA LYS A 163 6.88 -26.19 6.60
C LYS A 163 8.31 -26.64 6.90
N ALA A 164 8.57 -27.94 7.05
CA ALA A 164 9.90 -28.48 7.26
C ALA A 164 10.83 -28.20 6.08
N LEU A 165 10.39 -28.53 4.86
CA LEU A 165 11.14 -28.24 3.61
C LEU A 165 11.45 -26.75 3.45
N ARG A 166 10.50 -25.87 3.82
CA ARG A 166 10.72 -24.42 3.77
C ARG A 166 11.76 -23.95 4.79
N LYS A 167 11.84 -24.58 5.97
CA LYS A 167 12.87 -24.27 6.98
C LYS A 167 14.25 -24.72 6.51
N GLU A 168 14.35 -25.93 5.98
CA GLU A 168 15.59 -26.48 5.43
C GLU A 168 16.16 -25.60 4.30
N ARG A 169 15.30 -25.19 3.34
CA ARG A 169 15.69 -24.26 2.26
C ARG A 169 16.11 -22.88 2.75
N LYS A 170 15.63 -22.43 3.92
CA LYS A 170 16.08 -21.17 4.53
C LYS A 170 17.44 -21.32 5.20
N MET A 171 17.70 -22.46 5.83
CA MET A 171 18.99 -22.75 6.48
C MET A 171 20.11 -22.88 5.44
N SER A 172 19.88 -23.59 4.32
CA SER A 172 20.87 -23.69 3.24
C SER A 172 21.17 -22.36 2.55
N LYS A 173 20.18 -21.47 2.41
CA LYS A 173 20.40 -20.11 1.90
C LYS A 173 21.17 -19.22 2.87
N LYS A 174 21.07 -19.48 4.18
CA LYS A 174 21.77 -18.69 5.21
C LYS A 174 23.24 -19.09 5.28
N SER A 175 23.57 -20.38 5.15
CA SER A 175 24.96 -20.85 5.06
C SER A 175 25.64 -20.47 3.75
N GLY A 176 24.91 -20.46 2.62
CA GLY A 176 25.46 -20.00 1.33
C GLY A 176 25.77 -18.49 1.26
N LYS A 177 25.15 -17.67 2.13
CA LYS A 177 25.32 -16.20 2.13
C LYS A 177 26.44 -15.72 3.08
N SER A 178 26.86 -16.53 4.04
CA SER A 178 28.00 -16.18 4.92
C SER A 178 29.36 -16.30 4.22
N GLY A 179 29.48 -17.10 3.14
CA GLY A 179 30.74 -17.24 2.39
C GLY A 179 31.03 -16.13 1.36
N LYS A 180 30.02 -15.36 0.93
CA LYS A 180 30.16 -14.36 -0.16
C LYS A 180 30.03 -12.91 0.29
N SER A 181 29.73 -12.65 1.58
CA SER A 181 29.45 -11.30 2.10
C SER A 181 30.60 -10.65 2.89
N SER A 182 31.68 -11.37 3.18
CA SER A 182 32.82 -10.80 3.93
C SER A 182 33.70 -9.89 3.08
N THR A 183 33.81 -10.09 1.76
CA THR A 183 34.72 -9.32 0.91
C THR A 183 34.11 -8.01 0.41
N GLU A 184 32.84 -8.00 -0.03
CA GLU A 184 32.20 -6.77 -0.57
C GLU A 184 31.74 -5.77 0.51
N SER A 185 31.46 -6.22 1.74
CA SER A 185 31.02 -5.33 2.82
C SER A 185 32.15 -4.48 3.40
N SER A 186 33.40 -4.95 3.30
CA SER A 186 34.59 -4.23 3.76
C SER A 186 34.84 -2.98 2.91
N ASP A 187 34.78 -3.13 1.59
CA ASP A 187 35.04 -2.05 0.64
C ASP A 187 34.01 -0.92 0.75
N ALA A 188 32.73 -1.27 0.83
CA ALA A 188 31.64 -0.30 0.95
C ALA A 188 31.68 0.50 2.27
N ASP A 189 32.11 -0.11 3.38
CA ASP A 189 32.26 0.61 4.66
C ASP A 189 33.49 1.54 4.65
N SER A 190 34.58 1.08 4.02
CA SER A 190 35.81 1.88 3.84
C SER A 190 35.57 3.14 3.00
N GLU A 191 34.83 3.03 1.90
CA GLU A 191 34.47 4.13 1.00
C GLU A 191 33.57 5.15 1.72
N LYS A 192 32.64 4.67 2.55
CA LYS A 192 31.72 5.51 3.33
C LYS A 192 32.44 6.27 4.44
N ARG A 193 33.43 5.68 5.10
CA ARG A 193 34.30 6.35 6.08
C ARG A 193 35.14 7.44 5.43
N ARG A 194 35.76 7.16 4.27
CA ARG A 194 36.57 8.14 3.52
C ARG A 194 35.76 9.36 3.09
N ARG A 195 34.51 9.16 2.65
CA ARG A 195 33.60 10.26 2.28
C ARG A 195 33.20 11.14 3.48
N ARG A 196 33.03 10.56 4.67
CA ARG A 196 32.72 11.30 5.90
C ARG A 196 33.91 12.16 6.35
N ALA A 197 35.11 11.60 6.35
CA ALA A 197 36.34 12.32 6.70
C ALA A 197 36.56 13.55 5.79
N ARG A 198 36.40 13.40 4.47
CA ARG A 198 36.52 14.50 3.51
C ARG A 198 35.48 15.62 3.74
N LYS A 199 34.25 15.25 4.16
CA LYS A 199 33.18 16.23 4.43
C LYS A 199 33.46 17.00 5.73
N GLU A 200 34.04 16.35 6.72
CA GLU A 200 34.39 16.95 8.01
C GLU A 200 35.59 17.88 7.89
N GLU A 201 36.62 17.50 7.13
CA GLU A 201 37.76 18.36 6.80
C GLU A 201 37.29 19.63 6.07
N LYS A 202 36.42 19.49 5.07
CA LYS A 202 35.84 20.64 4.35
C LYS A 202 35.08 21.58 5.28
N ARG A 203 34.37 21.05 6.28
CA ARG A 203 33.68 21.85 7.31
C ARG A 203 34.65 22.56 8.24
N ARG A 204 35.75 21.92 8.62
CA ARG A 204 36.81 22.54 9.45
C ARG A 204 37.52 23.68 8.71
N LEU A 205 37.80 23.51 7.42
CA LEU A 205 38.38 24.56 6.58
C LEU A 205 37.43 25.76 6.42
N ALA A 206 36.16 25.50 6.08
CA ALA A 206 35.15 26.56 5.97
C ALA A 206 34.92 27.31 7.30
N GLY A 207 34.96 26.60 8.43
CA GLY A 207 34.86 27.22 9.75
C GLY A 207 36.06 28.09 10.11
N LYS A 208 37.27 27.73 9.69
CA LYS A 208 38.48 28.55 9.88
C LYS A 208 38.46 29.81 9.02
N ASP A 209 38.01 29.71 7.76
CA ASP A 209 37.87 30.88 6.88
C ASP A 209 36.80 31.85 7.37
N SER A 210 35.72 31.35 7.98
CA SER A 210 34.69 32.21 8.60
C SER A 210 35.12 32.92 9.88
N LYS A 211 36.23 32.48 10.51
CA LYS A 211 36.74 33.02 11.78
C LYS A 211 37.95 33.95 11.59
N LYS A 212 38.43 34.08 10.34
CA LYS A 212 39.56 34.94 9.94
C LYS A 212 39.11 36.20 9.17
N ARG A 213 37.81 36.35 8.94
CA ARG A 213 37.14 37.56 8.45
C ARG A 213 36.43 38.23 9.61
#